data_AF-A0A9Q6AC21-F1
#
_entry.id   AF-A0A9Q6AC21-F1
#
_cell.length_a   1.000
_cell.length_b   1.000
_cell.length_c   1.000
_cell.angle_alpha   90.00
_cell.angle_beta   90.00
_cell.angle_gamma   90.00
#
_symmetry.space_group_name_H-M   'P 1'
#
loop_
_entity.id
_entity.type
_entity.pdbx_description
1 polymer ?
#
loop_
_entity_poly.entity_id
_entity_poly.type
_entity_poly.pdbx_seq_one_letter_code
_entity_poly.pdbx_strand_id
1 'polypeptide(L)' 'MLKKYAVTPNVDADGWFIKVENVAPTALYTSKDAAIEKAKQVAKENSPAKLVIYDQHKNVEDELSF' A
#
# COMPACT_ATOMS: atom_id res chain seq x y z
N MET A 1 -2.44 13.92 -12.43
CA MET A 1 -2.75 13.83 -10.98
C MET A 1 -1.81 12.78 -10.39
N LEU A 2 -1.25 13.03 -9.21
CA LEU A 2 -0.35 12.09 -8.52
C LEU A 2 -1.19 10.98 -7.87
N LYS A 3 -0.98 9.71 -8.23
CA LYS A 3 -1.72 8.59 -7.61
C LYS A 3 -1.12 8.20 -6.27
N LYS A 4 -1.94 8.06 -5.23
CA LYS A 4 -1.49 7.66 -3.89
C LYS A 4 -1.86 6.22 -3.58
N TYR A 5 -0.85 5.47 -3.16
CA TYR A 5 -0.91 4.09 -2.70
C TYR A 5 -0.50 4.04 -1.23
N ALA A 6 -1.16 3.19 -0.45
CA ALA A 6 -0.86 3.01 0.95
C ALA A 6 -0.94 1.52 1.35
N VAL A 7 0.10 0.99 1.98
CA VAL A 7 0.11 -0.36 2.56
C VAL A 7 -0.18 -0.23 4.05
N THR A 8 -1.38 -0.66 4.47
CA THR A 8 -1.83 -0.54 5.87
C THR A 8 -2.12 -1.92 6.45
N PRO A 9 -1.85 -2.15 7.75
CA PRO A 9 -2.31 -3.35 8.42
C PRO A 9 -3.85 -3.36 8.45
N ASN A 10 -4.42 -4.55 8.40
CA ASN A 10 -5.80 -4.82 8.74
C ASN A 10 -5.93 -4.84 10.26
N VAL A 11 -6.93 -4.13 10.80
CA VAL A 11 -7.18 -4.10 12.25
C VAL A 11 -8.06 -5.25 12.71
N ASP A 12 -8.78 -5.89 11.79
CA ASP A 12 -9.76 -6.93 12.06
C ASP A 12 -9.22 -8.34 11.71
N ALA A 13 -8.05 -8.44 11.09
CA ALA A 13 -7.39 -9.70 10.76
C ALA A 13 -5.87 -9.54 10.62
N ASP A 14 -5.13 -10.64 10.76
CA ASP A 14 -3.69 -10.71 10.48
C ASP A 14 -3.45 -10.62 8.97
N GLY A 15 -3.43 -9.40 8.44
CA GLY A 15 -3.18 -9.15 7.05
C GLY A 15 -2.97 -7.68 6.71
N TRP A 16 -2.69 -7.41 5.44
CA TRP A 16 -2.24 -6.13 4.91
C TRP A 16 -3.06 -5.75 3.69
N PHE A 17 -3.50 -4.50 3.63
CA PHE A 17 -4.25 -3.97 2.50
C PHE A 17 -3.43 -2.97 1.71
N ILE A 18 -3.62 -2.99 0.39
CA ILE A 18 -3.19 -1.91 -0.49
C ILE A 18 -4.39 -0.99 -0.71
N LYS A 19 -4.35 0.20 -0.12
CA LYS A 19 -5.28 1.29 -0.40
C LYS A 19 -4.78 2.09 -1.59
N VAL A 20 -5.68 2.38 -2.51
CA VAL A 20 -5.41 3.22 -3.69
C VAL A 20 -6.45 4.33 -3.71
N GLU A 21 -6.00 5.56 -3.90
CA GLU A 21 -6.91 6.70 -4.00
C GLU A 21 -7.93 6.50 -5.14
N ASN A 22 -9.21 6.66 -4.83
CA ASN A 22 -10.35 6.46 -5.74
C ASN A 22 -10.55 5.01 -6.26
N VAL A 23 -9.94 4.00 -5.64
CA VAL A 23 -10.22 2.59 -5.97
C VAL A 23 -10.50 1.83 -4.67
N ALA A 24 -11.54 0.99 -4.68
CA ALA A 24 -11.82 0.11 -3.55
C ALA A 24 -10.60 -0.79 -3.27
N PRO A 25 -10.24 -1.05 -2.00
CA PRO A 25 -9.16 -1.99 -1.69
C PRO A 25 -9.54 -3.37 -2.24
N THR A 26 -8.83 -3.83 -3.26
CA THR A 26 -9.17 -5.07 -3.98
C THR A 26 -8.45 -6.30 -3.46
N ALA A 27 -7.41 -6.13 -2.63
CA ALA A 27 -6.57 -7.24 -2.21
C ALA A 27 -6.14 -7.14 -0.73
N LEU A 28 -6.38 -8.24 -0.01
CA LEU A 28 -5.84 -8.53 1.32
C LEU A 28 -4.66 -9.49 1.13
N TYR A 29 -3.53 -9.16 1.73
CA TYR A 29 -2.33 -9.98 1.72
C TYR A 29 -2.07 -10.48 3.13
N THR A 30 -1.73 -11.76 3.28
CA THR A 30 -1.34 -12.33 4.57
C THR A 30 0.07 -11.92 5.01
N SER A 31 0.91 -11.48 4.06
CA SER A 31 2.26 -11.00 4.30
C SER A 31 2.42 -9.53 3.91
N LYS A 32 3.10 -8.76 4.77
CA LYS A 32 3.45 -7.36 4.53
C LYS A 32 4.31 -7.21 3.27
N ASP A 33 5.31 -8.07 3.13
CA ASP A 33 6.25 -7.99 2.00
C ASP A 33 5.53 -8.20 0.67
N ALA A 34 4.60 -9.16 0.61
CA ALA A 34 3.77 -9.38 -0.57
C ALA A 34 2.90 -8.17 -0.91
N ALA A 35 2.33 -7.49 0.10
CA ALA A 35 1.58 -6.25 -0.11
C ALA A 35 2.48 -5.12 -0.62
N ILE A 36 3.68 -4.97 -0.05
CA ILE A 36 4.65 -3.94 -0.44
C ILE A 36 5.11 -4.16 -1.89
N GLU A 37 5.50 -5.38 -2.26
CA GLU A 37 5.94 -5.69 -3.62
C GLU A 37 4.87 -5.37 -4.64
N LYS A 38 3.61 -5.79 -4.38
CA LYS A 38 2.53 -5.51 -5.29
C LYS A 38 2.20 -4.01 -5.35
N ALA A 39 2.23 -3.31 -4.22
CA ALA A 39 2.00 -1.87 -4.19
C ALA A 39 3.09 -1.09 -4.95
N LYS A 40 4.36 -1.50 -4.82
CA LYS A 40 5.49 -0.94 -5.60
C LYS A 40 5.29 -1.19 -7.10
N GLN A 41 4.88 -2.39 -7.50
CA GLN A 41 4.61 -2.71 -8.89
C GLN A 41 3.53 -1.79 -9.46
N VAL A 42 2.36 -1.72 -8.81
CA VAL A 42 1.23 -0.94 -9.29
C VAL A 42 1.55 0.56 -9.28
N ALA A 43 2.26 1.07 -8.26
CA ALA A 43 2.66 2.47 -8.20
C ALA A 43 3.60 2.84 -9.36
N LYS A 44 4.56 1.98 -9.71
CA LYS A 44 5.44 2.17 -10.88
C LYS A 44 4.67 2.17 -12.20
N GLU A 45 3.74 1.23 -12.37
CA GLU A 45 2.88 1.15 -13.57
C GLU A 45 1.97 2.38 -13.72
N ASN A 46 1.75 3.13 -12.64
CA ASN A 46 0.84 4.27 -12.57
C ASN A 46 1.55 5.60 -12.26
N SER A 47 2.85 5.70 -12.57
CA SER A 47 3.64 6.92 -12.40
C SER A 47 3.02 8.12 -13.14
N PRO A 48 3.03 9.33 -12.55
CA PRO A 48 3.60 9.67 -11.25
C PRO A 48 2.73 9.19 -10.08
N ALA A 49 3.36 8.55 -9.10
CA ALA A 49 2.69 7.96 -7.95
C ALA A 49 3.49 8.06 -6.65
N LYS A 50 2.80 8.06 -5.51
CA LYS A 50 3.39 7.99 -4.16
C LYS A 50 2.91 6.74 -3.46
N LEU A 51 3.82 6.00 -2.84
CA LEU A 51 3.54 4.83 -2.01
C LEU A 51 3.94 5.11 -0.56
N VAL A 52 3.00 4.95 0.36
CA VAL A 52 3.24 5.06 1.81
C VAL A 52 3.12 3.67 2.44
N ILE A 53 4.11 3.26 3.21
CA ILE A 53 4.15 1.97 3.89
C ILE A 53 3.96 2.24 5.37
N TYR A 54 2.93 1.63 5.96
CA TYR A 54 2.66 1.71 7.39
C TYR A 54 3.18 0.46 8.12
N ASP A 55 3.47 0.61 9.41
CA ASP A 55 3.73 -0.50 10.33
C ASP A 55 2.41 -1.07 10.90
N GLN A 56 2.51 -2.11 11.73
CA GLN A 56 1.37 -2.75 12.41
C GLN A 56 0.57 -1.79 13.33
N HIS A 57 1.18 -0.70 13.77
CA HIS A 57 0.58 0.33 14.62
C HIS A 57 0.08 1.53 13.81
N LYS A 58 0.05 1.44 12.47
CA LYS A 58 -0.30 2.52 11.54
C LYS A 58 0.64 3.74 11.61
N ASN A 59 1.88 3.57 12.04
CA ASN A 59 2.93 4.57 11.86
C ASN A 59 3.50 4.46 10.45
N VAL A 60 3.93 5.59 9.87
CA VAL A 60 4.64 5.57 8.59
C VAL A 60 6.02 4.98 8.82
N GLU A 61 6.30 3.86 8.17
CA GLU A 61 7.59 3.19 8.20
C GLU A 61 8.48 3.63 7.03
N ASP A 62 7.89 3.80 5.85
CA ASP A 62 8.62 4.18 4.64
C ASP A 62 7.72 4.91 3.63
N GLU A 63 8.32 5.76 2.80
CA GLU A 63 7.65 6.50 1.73
C GLU A 63 8.47 6.48 0.43
N LEU A 64 7.82 6.08 -0.66
CA LEU A 64 8.45 5.96 -1.98
C LEU A 64 7.69 6.81 -3.00
N SER A 65 8.44 7.44 -3.89
CA SER A 65 7.89 8.21 -5.02
C SER A 65 8.33 7.57 -6.33
N PHE A 66 7.40 7.44 -7.27
CA PHE A 66 7.57 6.81 -8.58
C PHE A 66 7.06 7.72 -9.68
#